data_AF-A0A085BIC4-F1
#
_entry.id   AF-A0A085BIC4-F1
#
_cell.length_a   1.000
_cell.length_b   1.000
_cell.length_c   1.000
_cell.angle_alpha   90.00
_cell.angle_beta   90.00
_cell.angle_gamma   90.00
#
_symmetry.space_group_name_H-M   'P 1'
#
loop_
_entity.id
_entity.type
_entity.pdbx_description
1 polymer ?
#
loop_
_entity_poly.entity_id
_entity_poly.type
_entity_poly.pdbx_seq_one_letter_code
_entity_poly.pdbx_strand_id
1 'polypeptide(L)'
;MKKNNLLNKVAEFFTSPSSKKTSSKKITGFQLAKSLVILMFIFNCFSFSNAQSKPFSAYEKTLDTIVKKYDPKHPNYKFLKLFVDNFKNAKKTDAENLTKIVTGIGFYLDYDNTDLDIYPAIFSHRNGKVDISGLRSPTTKKPSEEMKEYANIYLNNWKEIGQTKTFKWLITHVPAANSLLTEMTYEHKVNSYDDVSFIRGDNDWMYAVSFGNYGIGMYAFKLSMADEEISGSAVIEKIKEEKDAEFRIFLDEYPFAHYSNSVDILVNHLRERSSLSKDQSFLRNTESIKKELDREKLANYAPMLNYLLEYKFPSEMLVDGNVNIDKYGLKHFSAHTLGDYYFSQKNYSNAIDLYKKSVLNFPPDNDDDEIRSDTNNALLSIAKAYHHQNKRNESYASFLGILFSENELTRVQSQILTQYLTDSKEDKKLFKADLEKAIMSIKKMKGNYYSFNFRKSESFFYTERSVENKNDEIKKSNFYRSLN
;
A
#
# COMPACT_ATOMS: atom_id res chain seq x y z
N MET A 1 7.82 -49.73 1.61
CA MET A 1 6.38 -49.71 1.27
C MET A 1 6.12 -48.61 0.24
N LYS A 2 5.54 -48.99 -0.90
CA LYS A 2 4.93 -48.17 -1.97
C LYS A 2 5.76 -47.04 -2.65
N LYS A 3 6.53 -47.41 -3.67
CA LYS A 3 6.74 -46.62 -4.91
C LYS A 3 7.22 -47.59 -6.00
N ASN A 4 6.30 -48.07 -6.85
CA ASN A 4 6.55 -48.67 -8.19
C ASN A 4 5.28 -49.25 -8.80
N ASN A 5 4.12 -48.60 -8.64
CA ASN A 5 2.83 -49.15 -9.12
C ASN A 5 2.24 -48.40 -10.33
N LEU A 6 2.94 -47.40 -10.87
CA LEU A 6 2.46 -46.62 -12.02
C LEU A 6 3.17 -46.98 -13.33
N LEU A 7 4.47 -47.24 -13.29
CA LEU A 7 5.26 -47.61 -14.49
C LEU A 7 4.96 -49.04 -14.98
N ASN A 8 4.72 -49.99 -14.07
CA ASN A 8 4.41 -51.38 -14.46
C ASN A 8 3.02 -51.51 -15.12
N LYS A 9 2.06 -50.65 -14.78
CA LYS A 9 0.72 -50.66 -15.41
C LYS A 9 0.71 -50.10 -16.84
N VAL A 10 1.69 -49.28 -17.20
CA VAL A 10 1.82 -48.76 -18.56
C VAL A 10 2.49 -49.82 -19.46
N ALA A 11 3.43 -50.59 -18.93
CA ALA A 11 4.09 -51.67 -19.69
C ALA A 11 3.16 -52.85 -20.01
N GLU A 12 2.26 -53.24 -19.08
CA GLU A 12 1.27 -54.31 -19.33
C GLU A 12 0.25 -53.96 -20.44
N PHE A 13 0.07 -52.67 -20.75
CA PHE A 13 -0.81 -52.24 -21.84
C PHE A 13 -0.21 -52.49 -23.23
N PHE A 14 1.11 -52.65 -23.35
CA PHE A 14 1.81 -52.75 -24.63
C PHE A 14 2.36 -54.14 -24.97
N THR A 15 2.34 -55.10 -24.04
CA THR A 15 2.91 -56.43 -24.29
C THR A 15 1.99 -57.55 -23.82
N SER A 16 1.01 -57.92 -24.66
CA SER A 16 0.43 -59.27 -24.63
C SER A 16 0.10 -59.73 -26.07
N PRO A 17 0.66 -60.86 -26.53
CA PRO A 17 0.36 -61.40 -27.85
C PRO A 17 -0.74 -62.45 -27.75
N SER A 18 -1.86 -62.27 -28.45
CA SER A 18 -2.64 -63.44 -28.89
C SER A 18 -3.51 -63.16 -30.11
N SER A 19 -3.25 -63.96 -31.13
CA SER A 19 -4.10 -64.30 -32.26
C SER A 19 -5.58 -64.47 -31.92
N LYS A 20 -6.46 -63.79 -32.67
CA LYS A 20 -7.47 -64.40 -33.56
C LYS A 20 -8.41 -63.33 -34.12
N LYS A 21 -8.46 -63.33 -35.46
CA LYS A 21 -9.48 -62.84 -36.41
C LYS A 21 -10.53 -61.79 -35.95
N THR A 22 -10.45 -60.67 -36.67
CA THR A 22 -11.56 -59.88 -37.24
C THR A 22 -12.56 -59.22 -36.28
N SER A 23 -12.30 -57.96 -35.95
CA SER A 23 -13.22 -56.87 -36.32
C SER A 23 -12.43 -55.57 -36.39
N SER A 24 -12.46 -54.90 -37.55
CA SER A 24 -11.89 -53.56 -37.69
C SER A 24 -12.75 -52.58 -36.91
N LYS A 25 -12.48 -52.40 -35.61
CA LYS A 25 -13.03 -51.27 -34.87
C LYS A 25 -12.42 -50.01 -35.48
N LYS A 26 -13.22 -49.32 -36.30
CA LYS A 26 -12.96 -47.95 -36.72
C LYS A 26 -12.67 -47.15 -35.45
N ILE A 27 -11.41 -46.78 -35.26
CA ILE A 27 -11.02 -45.75 -34.30
C ILE A 27 -11.74 -44.50 -34.81
N THR A 28 -12.82 -44.14 -34.15
CA THR A 28 -13.59 -42.95 -34.52
C THR A 28 -12.68 -41.74 -34.29
N GLY A 29 -12.79 -40.71 -35.15
CA GLY A 29 -11.96 -39.50 -35.05
C GLY A 29 -11.95 -38.86 -33.66
N PHE A 30 -12.96 -39.17 -32.84
CA PHE A 30 -13.09 -38.76 -31.45
C PHE A 30 -12.04 -39.35 -30.49
N GLN A 31 -11.57 -40.60 -30.70
CA GLN A 31 -10.53 -41.22 -29.86
C GLN A 31 -9.11 -40.73 -30.21
N LEU A 32 -8.86 -40.46 -31.51
CA LEU A 32 -7.65 -39.81 -31.98
C LEU A 32 -7.58 -38.36 -31.49
N ALA A 33 -8.70 -37.62 -31.53
CA ALA A 33 -8.78 -36.25 -31.00
C ALA A 33 -8.50 -36.18 -29.49
N LYS A 34 -9.05 -37.09 -28.67
CA LYS A 34 -8.77 -37.13 -27.23
C LYS A 34 -7.30 -37.39 -26.91
N SER A 35 -6.66 -38.28 -27.67
CA SER A 35 -5.24 -38.60 -27.48
C SER A 35 -4.33 -37.44 -27.90
N LEU A 36 -4.68 -36.70 -28.97
CA LEU A 36 -3.98 -35.49 -29.39
C LEU A 36 -4.11 -34.33 -28.39
N VAL A 37 -5.30 -34.14 -27.81
CA VAL A 37 -5.55 -33.09 -26.81
C VAL A 37 -4.76 -33.34 -25.53
N ILE A 38 -4.66 -34.60 -25.09
CA ILE A 38 -3.83 -34.96 -23.93
C ILE A 38 -2.34 -34.74 -24.23
N LEU A 39 -1.88 -35.10 -25.44
CA LEU A 39 -0.49 -34.87 -25.85
C LEU A 39 -0.16 -33.36 -25.95
N MET A 40 -1.09 -32.54 -26.46
CA MET A 40 -0.96 -31.08 -26.49
C MET A 40 -0.99 -30.46 -25.08
N PHE A 41 -1.79 -30.99 -24.16
CA PHE A 41 -1.78 -30.54 -22.76
C PHE A 41 -0.44 -30.85 -22.09
N ILE A 42 0.11 -32.04 -22.33
CA ILE A 42 1.43 -32.44 -21.82
C ILE A 42 2.54 -31.58 -22.44
N PHE A 43 2.52 -31.32 -23.75
CA PHE A 43 3.50 -30.46 -24.42
C PHE A 43 3.43 -28.99 -23.96
N ASN A 44 2.23 -28.47 -23.65
CA ASN A 44 2.09 -27.13 -23.08
C ASN A 44 2.64 -27.09 -21.63
N CYS A 45 2.36 -28.09 -20.80
CA CYS A 45 2.90 -28.16 -19.44
C CYS A 45 4.45 -28.26 -19.40
N PHE A 46 5.07 -28.92 -20.38
CA PHE A 46 6.54 -29.02 -20.50
C PHE A 46 7.20 -27.80 -21.18
N SER A 47 6.46 -27.03 -21.99
CA SER A 47 6.99 -25.83 -22.65
C SER A 47 7.05 -24.62 -21.70
N PHE A 48 6.10 -24.49 -20.78
CA PHE A 48 6.12 -23.42 -19.76
C PHE A 48 7.21 -23.63 -18.69
N SER A 49 7.60 -24.87 -18.40
CA SER A 49 8.62 -25.19 -17.39
C SER A 49 10.07 -24.95 -17.88
N ASN A 50 10.31 -24.98 -19.20
CA ASN A 50 11.65 -24.71 -19.78
C ASN A 50 11.95 -23.22 -19.99
N ALA A 51 10.94 -22.35 -20.10
CA ALA A 51 11.13 -20.91 -20.21
C ALA A 51 11.43 -20.25 -18.84
N GLN A 52 10.91 -20.83 -17.75
CA GLN A 52 11.09 -20.32 -16.39
C GLN A 52 12.41 -20.76 -15.70
N SER A 53 13.23 -21.62 -16.32
CA SER A 53 14.36 -22.29 -15.65
C SER A 53 15.76 -21.80 -16.05
N LYS A 54 15.90 -20.81 -16.95
CA LYS A 54 17.24 -20.34 -17.37
C LYS A 54 18.03 -19.73 -16.19
N PRO A 55 19.22 -20.25 -15.85
CA PRO A 55 20.11 -19.69 -14.82
C PRO A 55 20.81 -18.42 -15.30
N PHE A 56 21.52 -17.73 -14.40
CA PHE A 56 22.27 -16.53 -14.74
C PHE A 56 23.27 -16.74 -15.90
N SER A 57 23.88 -17.92 -16.02
CA SER A 57 24.84 -18.21 -17.09
C SER A 57 24.28 -18.05 -18.51
N ALA A 58 22.95 -18.11 -18.68
CA ALA A 58 22.29 -17.82 -19.94
C ALA A 58 22.26 -16.31 -20.30
N TYR A 59 22.44 -15.44 -19.30
CA TYR A 59 22.39 -13.98 -19.42
C TYR A 59 23.77 -13.31 -19.28
N GLU A 60 24.78 -14.05 -18.83
CA GLU A 60 26.11 -13.53 -18.54
C GLU A 60 26.75 -12.79 -19.72
N LYS A 61 26.63 -13.33 -20.93
CA LYS A 61 27.16 -12.68 -22.14
C LYS A 61 26.47 -11.33 -22.42
N THR A 62 25.18 -11.21 -22.11
CA THR A 62 24.44 -9.95 -22.26
C THR A 62 24.96 -8.91 -21.28
N LEU A 63 25.19 -9.30 -20.02
CA LEU A 63 25.81 -8.44 -19.01
C LEU A 63 27.21 -7.96 -19.45
N ASP A 64 28.06 -8.87 -19.90
CA ASP A 64 29.42 -8.53 -20.33
C ASP A 64 29.42 -7.59 -21.55
N THR A 65 28.44 -7.77 -22.44
CA THR A 65 28.29 -6.92 -23.63
C THR A 65 27.85 -5.51 -23.23
N ILE A 66 26.90 -5.37 -22.30
CA ILE A 66 26.42 -4.06 -21.90
C ILE A 66 27.49 -3.28 -21.12
N VAL A 67 28.19 -3.94 -20.19
CA VAL A 67 29.23 -3.30 -19.35
C VAL A 67 30.37 -2.74 -20.20
N LYS A 68 30.71 -3.39 -21.31
CA LYS A 68 31.75 -2.93 -22.25
C LYS A 68 31.38 -1.65 -23.00
N LYS A 69 30.10 -1.24 -23.06
CA LYS A 69 29.69 0.01 -23.70
C LYS A 69 30.07 1.25 -22.87
N TYR A 70 30.30 1.08 -21.57
CA TYR A 70 30.55 2.20 -20.64
C TYR A 70 32.04 2.59 -20.63
N ASP A 71 32.32 3.90 -20.58
CA ASP A 71 33.69 4.43 -20.60
C ASP A 71 34.45 4.02 -19.32
N PRO A 72 35.57 3.27 -19.45
CA PRO A 72 36.41 2.91 -18.31
C PRO A 72 36.99 4.09 -17.52
N LYS A 73 37.02 5.29 -18.11
CA LYS A 73 37.47 6.53 -17.46
C LYS A 73 36.37 7.22 -16.65
N HIS A 74 35.11 6.79 -16.77
CA HIS A 74 34.02 7.36 -15.99
C HIS A 74 34.28 7.16 -14.48
N PRO A 75 34.08 8.18 -13.61
CA PRO A 75 34.41 8.09 -12.18
C PRO A 75 33.76 6.90 -11.45
N ASN A 76 32.55 6.53 -11.89
CA ASN A 76 31.77 5.43 -11.30
C ASN A 76 32.09 4.05 -11.91
N TYR A 77 32.87 3.97 -13.00
CA TYR A 77 33.13 2.70 -13.69
C TYR A 77 33.84 1.68 -12.78
N LYS A 78 34.73 2.15 -11.91
CA LYS A 78 35.41 1.30 -10.91
C LYS A 78 34.43 0.55 -10.00
N PHE A 79 33.32 1.19 -9.63
CA PHE A 79 32.30 0.60 -8.77
C PHE A 79 31.40 -0.36 -9.55
N LEU A 80 31.02 0.00 -10.78
CA LEU A 80 30.31 -0.91 -11.69
C LEU A 80 31.09 -2.21 -11.87
N LYS A 81 32.38 -2.11 -12.22
CA LYS A 81 33.24 -3.29 -12.42
C LYS A 81 33.34 -4.13 -11.15
N LEU A 82 33.55 -3.49 -10.00
CA LEU A 82 33.59 -4.17 -8.71
C LEU A 82 32.29 -4.96 -8.43
N PHE A 83 31.13 -4.39 -8.75
CA PHE A 83 29.85 -5.04 -8.52
C PHE A 83 29.63 -6.22 -9.46
N VAL A 84 30.02 -6.10 -10.74
CA VAL A 84 29.99 -7.21 -11.69
C VAL A 84 30.88 -8.35 -11.21
N ASP A 85 32.12 -8.05 -10.86
CA ASP A 85 33.10 -9.04 -10.42
C ASP A 85 32.63 -9.73 -9.13
N ASN A 86 32.15 -8.97 -8.16
CA ASN A 86 31.62 -9.52 -6.91
C ASN A 86 30.38 -10.38 -7.14
N PHE A 87 29.42 -9.96 -7.97
CA PHE A 87 28.25 -10.77 -8.28
C PHE A 87 28.62 -12.10 -8.96
N LYS A 88 29.57 -12.06 -9.91
CA LYS A 88 30.01 -13.28 -10.63
C LYS A 88 30.75 -14.26 -9.72
N ASN A 89 31.54 -13.75 -8.76
CA ASN A 89 32.28 -14.55 -7.79
C ASN A 89 31.45 -14.99 -6.58
N ALA A 90 30.35 -14.28 -6.30
CA ALA A 90 29.44 -14.58 -5.21
C ALA A 90 28.76 -15.94 -5.40
N LYS A 91 28.40 -16.54 -4.26
CA LYS A 91 27.69 -17.83 -4.21
C LYS A 91 26.20 -17.59 -4.02
N LYS A 92 25.43 -18.66 -3.94
CA LYS A 92 24.04 -18.58 -3.52
C LYS A 92 23.97 -18.00 -2.11
N THR A 93 23.18 -16.93 -1.92
CA THR A 93 22.96 -16.35 -0.60
C THR A 93 22.08 -17.26 0.26
N ASP A 94 22.28 -17.21 1.58
CA ASP A 94 21.42 -17.89 2.54
C ASP A 94 19.98 -17.36 2.49
N ALA A 95 19.01 -18.26 2.70
CA ALA A 95 17.59 -17.93 2.62
C ALA A 95 17.17 -16.90 3.67
N GLU A 96 17.82 -16.89 4.84
CA GLU A 96 17.56 -15.91 5.90
C GLU A 96 17.84 -14.47 5.43
N ASN A 97 18.91 -14.25 4.65
CA ASN A 97 19.24 -12.93 4.13
C ASN A 97 18.15 -12.37 3.19
N LEU A 98 17.40 -13.25 2.53
CA LEU A 98 16.30 -12.88 1.63
C LEU A 98 15.01 -12.50 2.38
N THR A 99 14.98 -12.66 3.70
CA THR A 99 13.84 -12.25 4.53
C THR A 99 13.99 -10.83 5.08
N LYS A 100 15.17 -10.24 4.93
CA LYS A 100 15.53 -8.93 5.49
C LYS A 100 15.04 -7.81 4.57
N ILE A 101 14.76 -6.63 5.15
CA ILE A 101 14.65 -5.38 4.39
C ILE A 101 16.02 -4.71 4.49
N VAL A 102 16.64 -4.43 3.33
CA VAL A 102 18.02 -3.95 3.29
C VAL A 102 18.16 -2.84 2.27
N THR A 103 18.76 -1.72 2.67
CA THR A 103 19.08 -0.62 1.75
C THR A 103 20.43 -0.87 1.07
N GLY A 104 20.56 -0.38 -0.14
CA GLY A 104 21.70 -0.63 -1.01
C GLY A 104 21.96 0.54 -1.94
N ILE A 105 22.78 0.25 -2.93
CA ILE A 105 22.95 1.09 -4.12
C ILE A 105 22.84 0.24 -5.37
N GLY A 106 22.54 0.87 -6.49
CA GLY A 106 22.52 0.20 -7.77
C GLY A 106 22.86 1.08 -8.96
N PHE A 107 23.14 0.43 -10.07
CA PHE A 107 23.32 0.99 -11.40
C PHE A 107 22.14 0.60 -12.27
N TYR A 108 21.75 1.50 -13.16
CA TYR A 108 20.86 1.17 -14.27
C TYR A 108 21.66 1.29 -15.57
N LEU A 109 21.97 0.13 -16.17
CA LEU A 109 22.69 0.06 -17.42
C LEU A 109 21.68 0.09 -18.57
N ASP A 110 21.45 1.28 -19.10
CA ASP A 110 20.58 1.51 -20.24
C ASP A 110 21.17 0.88 -21.51
N TYR A 111 20.33 0.33 -22.38
CA TYR A 111 20.78 -0.25 -23.66
C TYR A 111 21.21 0.82 -24.67
N ASP A 112 20.63 2.02 -24.58
CA ASP A 112 20.76 3.13 -25.53
C ASP A 112 21.54 4.32 -24.96
N ASN A 113 21.64 4.45 -23.63
CA ASN A 113 22.42 5.48 -22.95
C ASN A 113 23.65 4.87 -22.23
N THR A 114 24.73 5.66 -22.11
CA THR A 114 25.99 5.27 -21.43
C THR A 114 26.29 6.11 -20.17
N ASP A 115 25.33 6.92 -19.72
CA ASP A 115 25.38 7.60 -18.42
C ASP A 115 25.50 6.57 -17.28
N LEU A 116 26.49 6.74 -16.39
CA LEU A 116 26.77 5.81 -15.31
C LEU A 116 26.55 6.45 -13.94
N ASP A 117 25.28 6.59 -13.58
CA ASP A 117 24.84 7.09 -12.28
C ASP A 117 24.65 5.97 -11.25
N ILE A 118 24.81 6.33 -9.97
CA ILE A 118 24.58 5.43 -8.82
C ILE A 118 23.30 5.87 -8.13
N TYR A 119 22.41 4.92 -7.92
CA TYR A 119 21.09 5.12 -7.35
C TYR A 119 21.02 4.45 -5.97
N PRO A 120 20.36 5.07 -4.98
CA PRO A 120 19.93 4.38 -3.78
C PRO A 120 19.04 3.19 -4.16
N ALA A 121 19.13 2.08 -3.44
CA ALA A 121 18.34 0.89 -3.71
C ALA A 121 17.75 0.30 -2.43
N ILE A 122 16.71 -0.51 -2.57
CA ILE A 122 16.13 -1.29 -1.48
C ILE A 122 15.78 -2.70 -1.95
N PHE A 123 16.10 -3.66 -1.10
CA PHE A 123 15.58 -5.02 -1.17
C PHE A 123 14.51 -5.18 -0.10
N SER A 124 13.34 -5.71 -0.45
CA SER A 124 12.25 -5.95 0.50
C SER A 124 11.69 -7.35 0.37
N HIS A 125 11.13 -7.85 1.48
CA HIS A 125 10.46 -9.14 1.55
C HIS A 125 9.15 -9.02 2.34
N ARG A 126 8.07 -9.61 1.80
CA ARG A 126 6.77 -9.71 2.48
C ARG A 126 6.02 -10.95 2.00
N ASN A 127 5.53 -11.77 2.92
CA ASN A 127 4.69 -12.94 2.64
C ASN A 127 5.29 -13.90 1.58
N GLY A 128 6.61 -14.14 1.63
CA GLY A 128 7.29 -15.03 0.67
C GLY A 128 7.52 -14.41 -0.72
N LYS A 129 7.22 -13.12 -0.89
CA LYS A 129 7.51 -12.34 -2.09
C LYS A 129 8.64 -11.36 -1.81
N VAL A 130 9.35 -10.96 -2.87
CA VAL A 130 10.46 -10.01 -2.79
C VAL A 130 10.29 -8.85 -3.79
N ASP A 131 10.99 -7.75 -3.53
CA ASP A 131 11.17 -6.64 -4.47
C ASP A 131 12.62 -6.14 -4.46
N ILE A 132 13.10 -5.72 -5.62
CA ILE A 132 14.44 -5.15 -5.80
C ILE A 132 14.26 -3.85 -6.58
N SER A 133 14.42 -2.72 -5.91
CA SER A 133 14.09 -1.42 -6.48
C SER A 133 15.22 -0.42 -6.33
N GLY A 134 15.55 0.28 -7.42
CA GLY A 134 16.37 1.48 -7.41
C GLY A 134 15.52 2.75 -7.35
N LEU A 135 15.89 3.70 -6.49
CA LEU A 135 15.24 4.99 -6.39
C LEU A 135 15.79 5.96 -7.43
N ARG A 136 14.92 6.49 -8.29
CA ARG A 136 15.24 7.49 -9.30
C ARG A 136 14.21 8.61 -9.31
N SER A 137 14.61 9.80 -9.75
CA SER A 137 13.67 10.89 -9.99
C SER A 137 12.60 10.46 -11.00
N PRO A 138 11.29 10.62 -10.69
CA PRO A 138 10.23 10.26 -11.62
C PRO A 138 10.27 11.12 -12.90
N THR A 139 10.75 12.36 -12.78
CA THR A 139 10.79 13.36 -13.86
C THR A 139 12.06 13.27 -14.69
N THR A 140 13.23 13.26 -14.04
CA THR A 140 14.52 13.35 -14.74
C THR A 140 15.15 11.98 -14.98
N LYS A 141 14.65 10.92 -14.32
CA LYS A 141 15.25 9.59 -14.25
C LYS A 141 16.69 9.53 -13.69
N LYS A 142 17.27 10.68 -13.32
CA LYS A 142 18.61 10.84 -12.72
C LYS A 142 18.55 10.91 -11.19
N PRO A 143 19.66 10.66 -10.47
CA PRO A 143 19.71 10.84 -9.03
C PRO A 143 19.65 12.33 -8.66
N SER A 144 18.88 12.68 -7.62
CA SER A 144 18.92 14.02 -7.02
C SER A 144 20.20 14.22 -6.20
N GLU A 145 20.48 15.45 -5.77
CA GLU A 145 21.64 15.73 -4.90
C GLU A 145 21.60 14.93 -3.59
N GLU A 146 20.43 14.80 -2.96
CA GLU A 146 20.27 13.96 -1.75
C GLU A 146 20.55 12.47 -2.04
N MET A 147 20.19 11.98 -3.22
CA MET A 147 20.48 10.60 -3.65
C MET A 147 21.98 10.39 -3.92
N LYS A 148 22.66 11.40 -4.48
CA LYS A 148 24.12 11.37 -4.70
C LYS A 148 24.87 11.41 -3.38
N GLU A 149 24.41 12.22 -2.43
CA GLU A 149 24.94 12.25 -1.05
C GLU A 149 24.83 10.87 -0.41
N TYR A 150 23.65 10.25 -0.45
CA TYR A 150 23.44 8.88 0.02
C TYR A 150 24.42 7.90 -0.64
N ALA A 151 24.54 7.91 -1.98
CA ALA A 151 25.42 7.00 -2.68
C ALA A 151 26.89 7.20 -2.29
N ASN A 152 27.32 8.45 -2.12
CA ASN A 152 28.67 8.78 -1.68
C ASN A 152 28.96 8.29 -0.25
N ILE A 153 28.03 8.50 0.69
CA ILE A 153 28.15 8.02 2.07
C ILE A 153 28.12 6.49 2.10
N TYR A 154 27.26 5.86 1.29
CA TYR A 154 27.17 4.40 1.21
C TYR A 154 28.51 3.78 0.78
N LEU A 155 29.17 4.40 -0.21
CA LEU A 155 30.43 3.89 -0.76
C LEU A 155 31.63 4.16 0.15
N ASN A 156 31.64 5.28 0.90
CA ASN A 156 32.84 5.76 1.59
C ASN A 156 32.74 5.77 3.12
N ASN A 157 31.54 5.94 3.69
CA ASN A 157 31.32 6.03 5.14
C ASN A 157 29.94 5.48 5.55
N TRP A 158 29.71 4.22 5.23
CA TRP A 158 28.38 3.62 5.34
C TRP A 158 27.78 3.63 6.75
N LYS A 159 28.59 3.79 7.81
CA LYS A 159 28.12 3.88 9.20
C LYS A 159 27.30 5.15 9.48
N GLU A 160 27.45 6.19 8.66
CA GLU A 160 26.70 7.44 8.78
C GLU A 160 25.44 7.46 7.91
N ILE A 161 25.17 6.39 7.14
CA ILE A 161 24.08 6.37 6.15
C ILE A 161 22.71 6.66 6.78
N GLY A 162 22.51 6.24 8.04
CA GLY A 162 21.29 6.46 8.81
C GLY A 162 20.89 7.92 9.00
N GLN A 163 21.85 8.84 8.86
CA GLN A 163 21.60 10.28 8.99
C GLN A 163 21.02 10.90 7.72
N THR A 164 21.20 10.25 6.57
CA THR A 164 20.76 10.78 5.27
C THR A 164 19.24 10.75 5.14
N LYS A 165 18.68 11.78 4.50
CA LYS A 165 17.23 11.84 4.21
C LYS A 165 16.77 10.67 3.34
N THR A 166 17.58 10.32 2.34
CA THR A 166 17.28 9.22 1.41
C THR A 166 17.21 7.86 2.11
N PHE A 167 18.12 7.57 3.06
CA PHE A 167 18.04 6.35 3.85
C PHE A 167 16.72 6.28 4.61
N LYS A 168 16.39 7.35 5.36
CA LYS A 168 15.14 7.45 6.12
C LYS A 168 13.90 7.29 5.23
N TRP A 169 13.94 7.84 4.03
CA TRP A 169 12.85 7.68 3.06
C TRP A 169 12.70 6.24 2.60
N LEU A 170 13.79 5.56 2.21
CA LEU A 170 13.78 4.17 1.75
C LEU A 170 13.21 3.21 2.79
N ILE A 171 13.63 3.33 4.05
CA ILE A 171 13.18 2.45 5.13
C ILE A 171 11.73 2.73 5.59
N THR A 172 11.18 3.92 5.29
CA THR A 172 9.79 4.28 5.62
C THR A 172 8.80 4.05 4.47
N HIS A 173 9.28 4.02 3.22
CA HIS A 173 8.46 3.84 2.01
C HIS A 173 8.88 2.57 1.26
N VAL A 174 8.91 1.45 1.97
CA VAL A 174 9.31 0.17 1.41
C VAL A 174 8.31 -0.26 0.32
N PRO A 175 8.74 -0.47 -0.93
CA PRO A 175 7.86 -0.94 -2.00
C PRO A 175 7.23 -2.29 -1.65
N ALA A 176 5.98 -2.49 -2.11
CA ALA A 176 5.27 -3.74 -1.88
C ALA A 176 5.95 -4.90 -2.62
N ALA A 177 6.37 -5.91 -1.85
CA ALA A 177 6.99 -7.12 -2.40
C ALA A 177 5.97 -7.96 -3.18
N ASN A 178 6.11 -7.99 -4.51
CA ASN A 178 5.15 -8.63 -5.41
C ASN A 178 5.73 -9.78 -6.23
N SER A 179 7.06 -9.93 -6.26
CA SER A 179 7.75 -10.85 -7.16
C SER A 179 8.01 -12.19 -6.49
N LEU A 180 7.90 -13.27 -7.28
CA LEU A 180 8.10 -14.64 -6.78
C LEU A 180 9.58 -15.00 -6.76
N LEU A 181 10.04 -15.46 -5.59
CA LEU A 181 11.38 -16.00 -5.40
C LEU A 181 11.40 -17.50 -5.75
N THR A 182 12.33 -17.90 -6.59
CA THR A 182 12.59 -19.29 -6.97
C THR A 182 14.02 -19.66 -6.63
N GLU A 183 14.18 -20.72 -5.85
CA GLU A 183 15.49 -21.23 -5.48
C GLU A 183 16.12 -21.99 -6.66
N MET A 184 17.37 -21.66 -7.01
CA MET A 184 18.16 -22.39 -8.01
C MET A 184 19.43 -22.99 -7.38
N THR A 185 20.20 -23.77 -8.15
CA THR A 185 21.41 -24.44 -7.65
C THR A 185 22.48 -23.46 -7.16
N TYR A 186 22.72 -22.37 -7.91
CA TYR A 186 23.83 -21.43 -7.65
C TYR A 186 23.38 -20.00 -7.31
N GLU A 187 22.09 -19.71 -7.44
CA GLU A 187 21.52 -18.39 -7.19
C GLU A 187 20.06 -18.52 -6.74
N HIS A 188 19.45 -17.38 -6.38
CA HIS A 188 18.01 -17.26 -6.33
C HIS A 188 17.54 -16.43 -7.51
N LYS A 189 16.39 -16.80 -8.06
CA LYS A 189 15.77 -16.12 -9.20
C LYS A 189 14.50 -15.43 -8.75
N VAL A 190 14.31 -14.20 -9.20
CA VAL A 190 13.09 -13.43 -8.98
C VAL A 190 12.47 -13.14 -10.34
N ASN A 191 11.21 -13.50 -10.50
CA ASN A 191 10.43 -13.12 -11.68
C ASN A 191 9.49 -11.97 -11.29
N SER A 192 9.71 -10.80 -11.88
CA SER A 192 8.83 -9.64 -11.79
C SER A 192 8.05 -9.51 -13.10
N TYR A 193 7.13 -8.53 -13.18
CA TYR A 193 6.29 -8.35 -14.37
C TYR A 193 7.10 -8.00 -15.61
N ASP A 194 8.12 -7.14 -15.47
CA ASP A 194 8.91 -6.60 -16.59
C ASP A 194 10.39 -7.04 -16.61
N ASP A 195 10.84 -7.81 -15.61
CA ASP A 195 12.23 -8.22 -15.50
C ASP A 195 12.42 -9.62 -14.90
N VAL A 196 13.62 -10.14 -15.10
CA VAL A 196 14.13 -11.34 -14.44
C VAL A 196 15.39 -10.98 -13.66
N SER A 197 15.39 -11.27 -12.37
CA SER A 197 16.50 -10.93 -11.48
C SER A 197 17.17 -12.17 -10.90
N PHE A 198 18.48 -12.10 -10.71
CA PHE A 198 19.30 -13.15 -10.10
C PHE A 198 19.99 -12.58 -8.88
N ILE A 199 19.91 -13.29 -7.75
CA ILE A 199 20.46 -12.87 -6.46
C ILE A 199 21.54 -13.86 -6.02
N ARG A 200 22.69 -13.30 -5.64
CA ARG A 200 23.84 -14.00 -5.06
C ARG A 200 24.35 -13.25 -3.85
N GLY A 201 25.16 -13.89 -3.02
CA GLY A 201 25.74 -13.28 -1.82
C GLY A 201 27.16 -13.73 -1.57
N ASP A 202 27.89 -12.89 -0.85
CA ASP A 202 29.23 -13.16 -0.35
C ASP A 202 29.40 -12.47 1.01
N ASN A 203 29.58 -13.27 2.06
CA ASN A 203 29.71 -12.82 3.44
C ASN A 203 28.57 -11.84 3.83
N ASP A 204 28.93 -10.57 4.04
CA ASP A 204 28.07 -9.48 4.45
C ASP A 204 27.43 -8.73 3.28
N TRP A 205 27.49 -9.28 2.06
CA TRP A 205 26.95 -8.65 0.87
C TRP A 205 25.96 -9.55 0.14
N MET A 206 24.90 -8.92 -0.34
CA MET A 206 23.96 -9.49 -1.29
C MET A 206 23.98 -8.64 -2.56
N TYR A 207 24.04 -9.30 -3.70
CA TYR A 207 24.10 -8.70 -5.02
C TYR A 207 22.93 -9.19 -5.85
N ALA A 208 22.34 -8.29 -6.64
CA ALA A 208 21.30 -8.65 -7.58
C ALA A 208 21.58 -8.07 -8.97
N VAL A 209 21.29 -8.85 -10.01
CA VAL A 209 21.32 -8.39 -11.40
C VAL A 209 19.95 -8.66 -12.02
N SER A 210 19.31 -7.60 -12.53
CA SER A 210 17.97 -7.60 -13.10
C SER A 210 18.04 -7.33 -14.60
N PHE A 211 17.51 -8.24 -15.41
CA PHE A 211 17.45 -8.10 -16.87
C PHE A 211 16.03 -7.72 -17.27
N GLY A 212 15.83 -6.46 -17.67
CA GLY A 212 14.56 -5.95 -18.15
C GLY A 212 14.58 -5.62 -19.65
N ASN A 213 13.43 -5.21 -20.16
CA ASN A 213 13.25 -4.85 -21.57
C ASN A 213 14.06 -3.62 -22.00
N TYR A 214 14.33 -2.71 -21.06
CA TYR A 214 14.94 -1.39 -21.35
C TYR A 214 16.37 -1.23 -20.82
N GLY A 215 16.87 -2.21 -20.06
CA GLY A 215 18.21 -2.14 -19.49
C GLY A 215 18.47 -3.23 -18.45
N ILE A 216 19.65 -3.14 -17.84
CA ILE A 216 20.10 -4.07 -16.79
C ILE A 216 20.29 -3.31 -15.47
N GLY A 217 19.55 -3.71 -14.44
CA GLY A 217 19.77 -3.25 -13.08
C GLY A 217 20.88 -4.05 -12.40
N MET A 218 21.79 -3.37 -11.70
CA MET A 218 22.81 -4.02 -10.87
C MET A 218 22.78 -3.44 -9.47
N TYR A 219 22.63 -4.27 -8.46
CA TYR A 219 22.44 -3.84 -7.08
C TYR A 219 23.42 -4.50 -6.13
N ALA A 220 23.83 -3.76 -5.11
CA ALA A 220 24.60 -4.27 -3.98
C ALA A 220 23.96 -3.80 -2.67
N PHE A 221 23.79 -4.75 -1.76
CA PHE A 221 23.18 -4.57 -0.45
C PHE A 221 24.13 -5.11 0.61
N LYS A 222 24.46 -4.29 1.60
CA LYS A 222 25.25 -4.68 2.75
C LYS A 222 24.33 -5.23 3.84
N LEU A 223 24.44 -6.51 4.13
CA LEU A 223 23.48 -7.24 4.97
C LEU A 223 23.51 -6.78 6.43
N SER A 224 24.67 -6.39 6.96
CA SER A 224 24.82 -5.78 8.29
C SER A 224 24.08 -4.45 8.44
N MET A 225 23.70 -3.80 7.33
CA MET A 225 22.78 -2.65 7.40
C MET A 225 21.36 -3.04 7.78
N ALA A 226 21.02 -4.33 7.80
CA ALA A 226 19.75 -4.83 8.30
C ALA A 226 19.74 -4.99 9.84
N ASP A 227 20.90 -4.90 10.51
CA ASP A 227 20.99 -5.07 11.97
C ASP A 227 20.44 -3.85 12.71
N GLU A 228 19.79 -4.07 13.88
CA GLU A 228 18.96 -3.07 14.57
C GLU A 228 19.66 -1.73 14.86
N GLU A 229 20.99 -1.71 15.04
CA GLU A 229 21.75 -0.47 15.25
C GLU A 229 21.88 0.39 13.98
N ILE A 230 21.84 -0.23 12.79
CA ILE A 230 22.08 0.41 11.48
C ILE A 230 20.79 0.48 10.66
N SER A 231 20.01 -0.61 10.60
CA SER A 231 18.65 -0.64 10.04
C SER A 231 17.68 0.14 10.89
N GLY A 232 18.03 0.32 12.17
CA GLY A 232 17.26 1.09 13.09
C GLY A 232 15.87 0.52 13.23
N SER A 233 15.65 -0.67 13.79
CA SER A 233 14.30 -0.95 14.32
C SER A 233 13.92 0.14 15.32
N ALA A 234 14.86 0.54 16.18
CA ALA A 234 14.76 1.70 17.06
C ALA A 234 14.74 3.04 16.31
N VAL A 235 15.51 3.23 15.23
CA VAL A 235 15.51 4.50 14.46
C VAL A 235 14.23 4.63 13.63
N ILE A 236 13.73 3.55 13.04
CA ILE A 236 12.45 3.43 12.34
C ILE A 236 11.32 3.64 13.33
N GLU A 237 11.37 3.01 14.51
CA GLU A 237 10.34 3.21 15.53
C GLU A 237 10.36 4.66 16.02
N LYS A 238 11.54 5.25 16.23
CA LYS A 238 11.69 6.67 16.55
C LYS A 238 11.20 7.58 15.43
N ILE A 239 11.51 7.30 14.16
CA ILE A 239 11.02 8.07 13.00
C ILE A 239 9.51 7.92 12.86
N LYS A 240 8.96 6.72 13.09
CA LYS A 240 7.52 6.49 13.12
C LYS A 240 6.89 7.28 14.27
N GLU A 241 7.50 7.28 15.46
CA GLU A 241 7.05 8.06 16.61
C GLU A 241 7.09 9.57 16.34
N GLU A 242 8.15 10.07 15.72
CA GLU A 242 8.29 11.46 15.29
C GLU A 242 7.22 11.82 14.25
N LYS A 243 7.03 11.00 13.21
CA LYS A 243 5.99 11.21 12.19
C LYS A 243 4.58 11.10 12.76
N ASP A 244 4.33 10.14 13.65
CA ASP A 244 3.03 10.01 14.32
C ASP A 244 2.78 11.19 15.26
N ALA A 245 3.82 11.75 15.89
CA ALA A 245 3.72 12.95 16.68
C ALA A 245 3.43 14.18 15.81
N GLU A 246 4.14 14.35 14.69
CA GLU A 246 3.87 15.39 13.69
C GLU A 246 2.45 15.27 13.13
N PHE A 247 2.04 14.06 12.75
CA PHE A 247 0.70 13.79 12.25
C PHE A 247 -0.37 14.05 13.32
N ARG A 248 -0.10 13.69 14.59
CA ARG A 248 -1.00 14.00 15.70
C ARG A 248 -1.17 15.51 15.89
N ILE A 249 -0.08 16.28 15.90
CA ILE A 249 -0.11 17.75 15.99
C ILE A 249 -0.90 18.32 14.82
N PHE A 250 -0.60 17.87 13.61
CA PHE A 250 -1.31 18.28 12.41
C PHE A 250 -2.81 17.97 12.50
N LEU A 251 -3.20 16.78 12.95
CA LEU A 251 -4.61 16.41 13.13
C LEU A 251 -5.29 17.18 14.27
N ASP A 252 -4.56 17.71 15.25
CA ASP A 252 -5.13 18.53 16.32
C ASP A 252 -5.54 19.91 15.79
N GLU A 253 -4.83 20.43 14.79
CA GLU A 253 -5.18 21.66 14.08
C GLU A 253 -6.19 21.41 12.94
N TYR A 254 -6.04 20.29 12.22
CA TYR A 254 -6.82 19.93 11.04
C TYR A 254 -7.34 18.48 11.15
N PRO A 255 -8.48 18.26 11.81
CA PRO A 255 -8.97 16.91 12.13
C PRO A 255 -9.19 16.00 10.92
N PHE A 256 -9.35 16.56 9.71
CA PHE A 256 -9.55 15.81 8.48
C PHE A 256 -8.58 16.22 7.36
N ALA A 257 -7.48 15.47 7.18
CA ALA A 257 -6.66 15.58 5.97
C ALA A 257 -6.77 14.35 5.08
N HIS A 258 -7.61 14.45 4.05
CA HIS A 258 -7.41 13.67 2.83
C HIS A 258 -6.37 14.37 1.96
N TYR A 259 -5.38 13.60 1.50
CA TYR A 259 -4.33 14.07 0.59
C TYR A 259 -4.71 13.93 -0.90
N SER A 260 -5.82 13.25 -1.25
CA SER A 260 -6.03 12.79 -2.62
C SER A 260 -7.35 13.19 -3.30
N ASN A 261 -8.38 13.62 -2.57
CA ASN A 261 -9.70 13.97 -3.16
C ASN A 261 -10.18 15.30 -2.58
N SER A 262 -9.87 16.41 -3.25
CA SER A 262 -10.15 17.75 -2.74
C SER A 262 -11.28 18.42 -3.52
N VAL A 263 -12.09 19.21 -2.80
CA VAL A 263 -13.25 19.95 -3.34
C VAL A 263 -12.87 20.75 -4.58
N ASP A 264 -11.65 21.29 -4.64
CA ASP A 264 -11.12 22.05 -5.77
C ASP A 264 -10.94 21.24 -7.05
N ILE A 265 -10.46 19.99 -6.97
CA ILE A 265 -10.33 19.12 -8.15
C ILE A 265 -11.70 18.90 -8.79
N LEU A 266 -12.70 18.56 -7.95
CA LEU A 266 -14.05 18.28 -8.40
C LEU A 266 -14.70 19.55 -8.96
N VAL A 267 -14.65 20.68 -8.25
CA VAL A 267 -15.22 21.93 -8.73
C VAL A 267 -14.58 22.37 -10.06
N ASN A 268 -13.25 22.31 -10.19
CA ASN A 268 -12.58 22.66 -11.44
C ASN A 268 -13.02 21.75 -12.60
N HIS A 269 -13.14 20.44 -12.34
CA HIS A 269 -13.66 19.51 -13.33
C HIS A 269 -15.07 19.90 -13.81
N LEU A 270 -15.96 20.26 -12.87
CA LEU A 270 -17.33 20.67 -13.20
C LEU A 270 -17.39 21.95 -14.02
N ARG A 271 -16.55 22.93 -13.68
CA ARG A 271 -16.47 24.19 -14.40
C ARG A 271 -15.97 24.03 -15.83
N GLU A 272 -15.12 23.05 -16.09
CA GLU A 272 -14.50 22.87 -17.41
C GLU A 272 -15.25 21.88 -18.32
N ARG A 273 -15.81 20.80 -17.77
CA ARG A 273 -16.17 19.60 -18.55
C ARG A 273 -17.62 19.13 -18.40
N SER A 274 -18.43 19.82 -17.60
CA SER A 274 -19.84 19.45 -17.39
C SER A 274 -20.80 20.49 -17.98
N SER A 275 -22.11 20.19 -17.97
CA SER A 275 -23.14 21.20 -18.29
C SER A 275 -23.15 22.39 -17.31
N LEU A 276 -22.49 22.29 -16.15
CA LEU A 276 -22.27 23.42 -15.24
C LEU A 276 -21.24 24.44 -15.74
N SER A 277 -20.46 24.12 -16.78
CA SER A 277 -19.55 25.07 -17.44
C SER A 277 -20.27 26.30 -18.02
N LYS A 278 -21.60 26.25 -18.16
CA LYS A 278 -22.45 27.34 -18.66
C LYS A 278 -23.38 27.90 -17.58
N ASP A 279 -23.43 27.31 -16.40
CA ASP A 279 -24.27 27.79 -15.29
C ASP A 279 -23.59 28.98 -14.61
N GLN A 280 -24.07 30.19 -14.91
CA GLN A 280 -23.55 31.45 -14.35
C GLN A 280 -23.68 31.53 -12.83
N SER A 281 -24.67 30.86 -12.24
CA SER A 281 -24.83 30.80 -10.79
C SER A 281 -23.75 29.90 -10.19
N PHE A 282 -23.55 28.71 -10.75
CA PHE A 282 -22.51 27.80 -10.31
C PHE A 282 -21.11 28.41 -10.46
N LEU A 283 -20.79 28.97 -11.63
CA LEU A 283 -19.49 29.60 -11.89
C LEU A 283 -19.18 30.73 -10.93
N ARG A 284 -20.18 31.58 -10.61
CA ARG A 284 -20.02 32.70 -9.67
C ARG A 284 -19.82 32.21 -8.25
N ASN A 285 -20.62 31.26 -7.78
CA ASN A 285 -20.53 30.77 -6.41
C ASN A 285 -19.32 29.86 -6.16
N THR A 286 -18.62 29.42 -7.22
CA THR A 286 -17.40 28.59 -7.15
C THR A 286 -16.14 29.31 -7.63
N GLU A 287 -16.21 30.64 -7.84
CA GLU A 287 -15.09 31.41 -8.40
C GLU A 287 -13.87 31.52 -7.48
N SER A 288 -14.07 31.29 -6.18
CA SER A 288 -13.01 31.32 -5.16
C SER A 288 -12.01 30.18 -5.32
N ILE A 289 -12.41 29.06 -5.94
CA ILE A 289 -11.48 28.00 -6.36
C ILE A 289 -10.82 28.41 -7.68
N LYS A 290 -9.59 28.93 -7.57
CA LYS A 290 -8.70 29.20 -8.71
C LYS A 290 -7.48 28.27 -8.73
N LYS A 291 -7.18 27.63 -7.60
CA LYS A 291 -6.05 26.73 -7.32
C LYS A 291 -6.48 25.74 -6.22
N GLU A 292 -5.53 24.93 -5.75
CA GLU A 292 -5.66 24.08 -4.57
C GLU A 292 -6.22 24.86 -3.36
N LEU A 293 -7.10 24.20 -2.61
CA LEU A 293 -7.77 24.78 -1.46
C LEU A 293 -6.76 24.99 -0.31
N ASP A 294 -6.57 26.26 0.08
CA ASP A 294 -5.69 26.65 1.18
C ASP A 294 -6.39 26.44 2.53
N ARG A 295 -5.97 25.42 3.28
CA ARG A 295 -6.54 25.05 4.59
C ARG A 295 -6.31 26.10 5.67
N GLU A 296 -5.29 26.95 5.54
CA GLU A 296 -5.09 28.07 6.47
C GLU A 296 -6.11 29.21 6.21
N LYS A 297 -6.74 29.20 5.03
CA LYS A 297 -7.69 30.23 4.58
C LYS A 297 -9.08 29.70 4.30
N LEU A 298 -9.51 28.66 5.03
CA LEU A 298 -10.85 28.05 4.89
C LEU A 298 -12.01 29.06 4.95
N ALA A 299 -11.86 30.15 5.69
CA ALA A 299 -12.83 31.23 5.76
C ALA A 299 -13.22 31.80 4.37
N ASN A 300 -12.26 31.86 3.44
CA ASN A 300 -12.48 32.35 2.07
C ASN A 300 -13.34 31.41 1.22
N TYR A 301 -13.42 30.14 1.63
CA TYR A 301 -14.15 29.10 0.90
C TYR A 301 -15.50 28.76 1.57
N ALA A 302 -15.74 29.18 2.81
CA ALA A 302 -16.97 28.85 3.54
C ALA A 302 -18.27 29.23 2.80
N PRO A 303 -18.42 30.40 2.14
CA PRO A 303 -19.61 30.71 1.36
C PRO A 303 -19.87 29.71 0.22
N MET A 304 -18.82 29.35 -0.51
CA MET A 304 -18.89 28.37 -1.59
C MET A 304 -19.20 26.96 -1.07
N LEU A 305 -18.56 26.53 0.02
CA LEU A 305 -18.82 25.22 0.62
C LEU A 305 -20.29 25.10 1.05
N ASN A 306 -20.84 26.15 1.69
CA ASN A 306 -22.27 26.19 2.02
C ASN A 306 -23.16 26.13 0.76
N TYR A 307 -22.81 26.87 -0.29
CA TYR A 307 -23.52 26.80 -1.57
C TYR A 307 -23.53 25.37 -2.14
N LEU A 308 -22.39 24.68 -2.16
CA LEU A 308 -22.26 23.31 -2.68
C LEU A 308 -23.11 22.29 -1.90
N LEU A 309 -23.26 22.48 -0.59
CA LEU A 309 -24.12 21.61 0.24
C LEU A 309 -25.60 21.72 -0.11
N GLU A 310 -26.06 22.93 -0.44
CA GLU A 310 -27.44 23.22 -0.77
C GLU A 310 -27.74 23.10 -2.28
N TYR A 311 -26.69 23.01 -3.10
CA TYR A 311 -26.84 22.90 -4.55
C TYR A 311 -27.55 21.59 -4.93
N LYS A 312 -28.55 21.73 -5.80
CA LYS A 312 -29.32 20.61 -6.35
C LYS A 312 -28.74 20.25 -7.70
N PHE A 313 -27.88 19.23 -7.73
CA PHE A 313 -27.30 18.73 -8.96
C PHE A 313 -28.40 18.16 -9.87
N PRO A 314 -28.43 18.51 -11.17
CA PRO A 314 -29.35 17.93 -12.14
C PRO A 314 -29.21 16.40 -12.18
N SER A 315 -30.33 15.68 -12.24
CA SER A 315 -30.34 14.21 -12.25
C SER A 315 -29.62 13.61 -13.44
N GLU A 316 -29.51 14.33 -14.57
CA GLU A 316 -28.77 13.86 -15.75
C GLU A 316 -27.25 13.79 -15.50
N MET A 317 -26.71 14.55 -14.54
CA MET A 317 -25.31 14.46 -14.11
C MET A 317 -25.02 13.21 -13.25
N LEU A 318 -26.05 12.47 -12.85
CA LEU A 318 -25.93 11.26 -12.05
C LEU A 318 -25.77 9.99 -12.93
N VAL A 319 -26.03 10.07 -14.24
CA VAL A 319 -26.19 8.87 -15.10
C VAL A 319 -25.35 8.91 -16.39
N ASP A 320 -24.67 10.02 -16.74
CA ASP A 320 -23.88 10.08 -17.97
C ASP A 320 -22.42 9.58 -17.81
N GLY A 321 -22.18 8.38 -18.33
CA GLY A 321 -20.95 8.00 -19.03
C GLY A 321 -19.68 7.77 -18.20
N ASN A 322 -19.19 8.75 -17.43
CA ASN A 322 -17.88 8.63 -16.76
C ASN A 322 -17.64 9.56 -15.55
N VAL A 323 -18.55 10.46 -15.16
CA VAL A 323 -18.33 11.34 -13.98
C VAL A 323 -19.64 11.61 -13.21
N ASN A 324 -19.93 10.82 -12.17
CA ASN A 324 -21.05 11.07 -11.26
C ASN A 324 -20.60 11.95 -10.07
N ILE A 325 -21.08 13.19 -10.02
CA ILE A 325 -20.63 14.24 -9.07
C ILE A 325 -21.00 13.93 -7.61
N ASP A 326 -22.20 13.38 -7.38
CA ASP A 326 -22.60 12.90 -6.06
C ASP A 326 -21.85 11.61 -5.69
N LYS A 327 -21.42 10.82 -6.68
CA LYS A 327 -20.53 9.67 -6.48
C LYS A 327 -19.12 10.04 -6.03
N TYR A 328 -18.54 11.11 -6.57
CA TYR A 328 -17.23 11.60 -6.11
C TYR A 328 -17.30 12.35 -4.78
N GLY A 329 -18.43 12.37 -4.08
CA GLY A 329 -18.49 12.92 -2.73
C GLY A 329 -18.30 14.44 -2.66
N LEU A 330 -18.70 15.23 -3.66
CA LEU A 330 -18.54 16.70 -3.57
C LEU A 330 -19.26 17.28 -2.34
N LYS A 331 -20.48 16.81 -2.04
CA LYS A 331 -21.19 17.18 -0.80
C LYS A 331 -20.54 16.59 0.44
N HIS A 332 -20.03 15.36 0.35
CA HIS A 332 -19.26 14.72 1.42
C HIS A 332 -18.06 15.60 1.82
N PHE A 333 -17.17 15.87 0.87
CA PHE A 333 -15.96 16.66 1.07
C PHE A 333 -16.28 18.11 1.43
N SER A 334 -17.34 18.70 0.86
CA SER A 334 -17.76 20.06 1.23
C SER A 334 -18.23 20.13 2.67
N ALA A 335 -19.02 19.15 3.14
CA ALA A 335 -19.49 19.09 4.51
C ALA A 335 -18.32 18.91 5.46
N HIS A 336 -17.40 18.02 5.12
CA HIS A 336 -16.22 17.77 5.93
C HIS A 336 -15.32 19.00 6.05
N THR A 337 -14.97 19.61 4.91
CA THR A 337 -14.11 20.81 4.85
C THR A 337 -14.75 21.98 5.59
N LEU A 338 -16.07 22.13 5.49
CA LEU A 338 -16.78 23.14 6.25
C LEU A 338 -16.78 22.82 7.76
N GLY A 339 -16.82 21.53 8.13
CA GLY A 339 -16.62 21.07 9.50
C GLY A 339 -15.26 21.51 10.06
N ASP A 340 -14.18 21.34 9.29
CA ASP A 340 -12.83 21.79 9.65
C ASP A 340 -12.77 23.31 9.84
N TYR A 341 -13.45 24.07 8.97
CA TYR A 341 -13.59 25.50 9.15
C TYR A 341 -14.21 25.82 10.51
N TYR A 342 -15.37 25.26 10.85
CA TYR A 342 -16.01 25.53 12.15
C TYR A 342 -15.20 25.02 13.34
N PHE A 343 -14.48 23.90 13.18
CA PHE A 343 -13.55 23.40 14.19
C PHE A 343 -12.44 24.43 14.47
N SER A 344 -11.82 24.99 13.43
CA SER A 344 -10.79 26.03 13.57
C SER A 344 -11.30 27.29 14.26
N GLN A 345 -12.60 27.61 14.10
CA GLN A 345 -13.28 28.70 14.78
C GLN A 345 -13.73 28.35 16.21
N LYS A 346 -13.34 27.18 16.73
CA LYS A 346 -13.77 26.61 18.02
C LYS A 346 -15.29 26.45 18.15
N ASN A 347 -16.00 26.43 17.03
CA ASN A 347 -17.43 26.16 16.96
C ASN A 347 -17.66 24.66 16.78
N TYR A 348 -17.33 23.91 17.82
CA TYR A 348 -17.32 22.46 17.79
C TYR A 348 -18.70 21.84 17.55
N SER A 349 -19.79 22.50 17.97
CA SER A 349 -21.14 21.98 17.72
C SER A 349 -21.46 21.96 16.22
N ASN A 350 -21.21 23.07 15.51
CA ASN A 350 -21.41 23.11 14.06
C ASN A 350 -20.46 22.16 13.33
N ALA A 351 -19.22 22.04 13.81
CA ALA A 351 -18.27 21.08 13.25
C ALA A 351 -18.80 19.63 13.34
N ILE A 352 -19.27 19.22 14.52
CA ILE A 352 -19.85 17.89 14.75
C ILE A 352 -21.04 17.63 13.82
N ASP A 353 -21.95 18.61 13.69
CA ASP A 353 -23.12 18.46 12.82
C ASP A 353 -22.71 18.25 11.36
N LEU A 354 -21.68 18.97 10.89
CA LEU A 354 -21.16 18.85 9.53
C LEU A 354 -20.40 17.54 9.30
N TYR A 355 -19.59 17.09 10.24
CA TYR A 355 -18.92 15.79 10.18
C TYR A 355 -19.93 14.63 10.18
N LYS A 356 -21.03 14.75 10.93
CA LYS A 356 -22.13 13.76 10.85
C LYS A 356 -22.85 13.84 9.51
N LYS A 357 -23.13 15.06 9.03
CA LYS A 357 -23.81 15.28 7.73
C LYS A 357 -23.00 14.70 6.58
N SER A 358 -21.67 14.79 6.61
CA SER A 358 -20.80 14.28 5.54
C SER A 358 -20.94 12.77 5.35
N VAL A 359 -21.07 11.97 6.40
CA VAL A 359 -21.11 10.50 6.29
C VAL A 359 -22.53 9.93 6.37
N LEU A 360 -23.42 10.55 7.15
CA LEU A 360 -24.79 10.06 7.29
C LEU A 360 -25.71 10.59 6.20
N ASN A 361 -25.56 11.84 5.75
CA ASN A 361 -26.47 12.43 4.77
C ASN A 361 -25.88 12.39 3.36
N PHE A 362 -24.56 12.50 3.26
CA PHE A 362 -23.83 12.51 2.00
C PHE A 362 -22.75 11.41 1.93
N PRO A 363 -23.06 10.14 2.27
CA PRO A 363 -22.07 9.08 2.13
C PRO A 363 -21.56 9.05 0.68
N PRO A 364 -20.24 8.87 0.46
CA PRO A 364 -19.72 8.70 -0.89
C PRO A 364 -20.34 7.45 -1.52
N ASP A 365 -20.65 7.49 -2.81
CA ASP A 365 -21.20 6.33 -3.55
C ASP A 365 -20.04 5.47 -4.09
N ASN A 366 -19.12 5.13 -3.19
CA ASN A 366 -17.87 4.41 -3.46
C ASN A 366 -17.89 3.00 -2.87
N ASP A 367 -16.77 2.29 -3.00
CA ASP A 367 -16.58 0.96 -2.38
C ASP A 367 -16.73 1.04 -0.84
N ASP A 368 -17.17 -0.07 -0.22
CA ASP A 368 -17.41 -0.19 1.21
C ASP A 368 -16.19 0.23 2.04
N ASP A 369 -14.99 -0.06 1.54
CA ASP A 369 -13.72 0.32 2.17
C ASP A 369 -13.52 1.84 2.26
N GLU A 370 -13.95 2.59 1.24
CA GLU A 370 -13.83 4.05 1.21
C GLU A 370 -14.88 4.70 2.13
N ILE A 371 -16.13 4.21 2.08
CA ILE A 371 -17.18 4.66 3.01
C ILE A 371 -16.75 4.42 4.47
N ARG A 372 -16.14 3.27 4.75
CA ARG A 372 -15.61 2.93 6.08
C ARG A 372 -14.48 3.88 6.48
N SER A 373 -13.53 4.13 5.58
CA SER A 373 -12.41 5.07 5.83
C SER A 373 -12.90 6.48 6.14
N ASP A 374 -13.82 7.01 5.33
CA ASP A 374 -14.39 8.35 5.50
C ASP A 374 -15.23 8.45 6.79
N THR A 375 -15.97 7.39 7.13
CA THR A 375 -16.69 7.28 8.40
C THR A 375 -15.75 7.34 9.59
N ASN A 376 -14.65 6.59 9.55
CA ASN A 376 -13.65 6.58 10.62
C ASN A 376 -12.98 7.94 10.79
N ASN A 377 -12.67 8.61 9.68
CA ASN A 377 -12.09 9.95 9.70
C ASN A 377 -13.07 10.97 10.29
N ALA A 378 -14.35 10.93 9.89
CA ALA A 378 -15.38 11.79 10.48
C ALA A 378 -15.57 11.51 11.98
N LEU A 379 -15.57 10.24 12.41
CA LEU A 379 -15.65 9.85 13.82
C LEU A 379 -14.44 10.33 14.63
N LEU A 380 -13.24 10.35 14.04
CA LEU A 380 -12.05 10.91 14.69
C LEU A 380 -12.20 12.43 14.87
N SER A 381 -12.67 13.15 13.84
CA SER A 381 -12.94 14.59 13.93
C SER A 381 -14.02 14.91 14.97
N ILE A 382 -15.09 14.12 15.01
CA ILE A 382 -16.16 14.23 16.02
C ILE A 382 -15.62 13.95 17.43
N ALA A 383 -14.79 12.92 17.60
CA ALA A 383 -14.17 12.59 18.88
C ALA A 383 -13.36 13.76 19.44
N LYS A 384 -12.57 14.42 18.58
CA LYS A 384 -11.77 15.61 18.95
C LYS A 384 -12.66 16.80 19.30
N ALA A 385 -13.68 17.07 18.49
CA ALA A 385 -14.61 18.16 18.77
C ALA A 385 -15.34 17.98 20.11
N TYR A 386 -15.79 16.76 20.42
CA TYR A 386 -16.35 16.44 21.74
C TYR A 386 -15.34 16.57 22.88
N HIS A 387 -14.08 16.17 22.66
CA HIS A 387 -13.01 16.35 23.63
C HIS A 387 -12.80 17.83 23.99
N HIS A 388 -12.70 18.72 23.00
CA HIS A 388 -12.60 20.16 23.24
C HIS A 388 -13.82 20.77 23.95
N GLN A 389 -14.99 20.14 23.82
CA GLN A 389 -16.20 20.50 24.57
C GLN A 389 -16.26 19.89 26.00
N ASN A 390 -15.23 19.17 26.44
CA ASN A 390 -15.22 18.36 27.67
C ASN A 390 -16.34 17.31 27.73
N LYS A 391 -16.87 16.88 26.58
CA LYS A 391 -17.90 15.84 26.44
C LYS A 391 -17.24 14.48 26.29
N ARG A 392 -16.71 13.97 27.40
CA ARG A 392 -15.82 12.79 27.44
C ARG A 392 -16.49 11.52 26.91
N ASN A 393 -17.71 11.23 27.36
CA ASN A 393 -18.40 10.00 26.98
C ASN A 393 -18.70 9.96 25.47
N GLU A 394 -19.10 11.10 24.89
CA GLU A 394 -19.34 11.25 23.46
C GLU A 394 -18.04 11.15 22.64
N SER A 395 -16.95 11.72 23.17
CA SER A 395 -15.62 11.57 22.58
C SER A 395 -15.19 10.10 22.53
N TYR A 396 -15.31 9.38 23.64
CA TYR A 396 -15.03 7.95 23.71
C TYR A 396 -15.94 7.14 22.80
N ALA A 397 -17.25 7.41 22.81
CA ALA A 397 -18.21 6.74 21.93
C ALA A 397 -17.86 6.92 20.45
N SER A 398 -17.29 8.06 20.07
CA SER A 398 -16.87 8.30 18.68
C SER A 398 -15.64 7.44 18.32
N PHE A 399 -14.64 7.33 19.22
CA PHE A 399 -13.51 6.40 19.04
C PHE A 399 -13.93 4.93 19.00
N LEU A 400 -14.89 4.54 19.84
CA LEU A 400 -15.41 3.18 19.83
C LEU A 400 -16.11 2.86 18.50
N GLY A 401 -16.68 3.86 17.82
CA GLY A 401 -17.23 3.70 16.48
C GLY A 401 -16.14 3.28 15.49
N ILE A 402 -14.97 3.93 15.53
CA ILE A 402 -13.80 3.57 14.72
C ILE A 402 -13.36 2.13 15.03
N LEU A 403 -13.24 1.80 16.32
CA LEU A 403 -12.87 0.46 16.76
C LEU A 403 -13.88 -0.60 16.26
N PHE A 404 -15.17 -0.29 16.23
CA PHE A 404 -16.20 -1.22 15.75
C PHE A 404 -16.22 -1.36 14.23
N SER A 405 -15.84 -0.32 13.49
CA SER A 405 -15.66 -0.37 12.04
C SER A 405 -14.46 -1.24 11.64
N GLU A 406 -13.30 -1.05 12.26
CA GLU A 406 -12.04 -1.68 11.84
C GLU A 406 -11.65 -2.93 12.65
N ASN A 407 -12.31 -3.17 13.79
CA ASN A 407 -11.93 -4.14 14.82
C ASN A 407 -10.57 -3.87 15.50
N GLU A 408 -9.88 -2.81 15.14
CA GLU A 408 -8.62 -2.36 15.72
C GLU A 408 -8.49 -0.85 15.54
N LEU A 409 -7.78 -0.19 16.45
CA LEU A 409 -7.39 1.22 16.27
C LEU A 409 -5.99 1.30 15.68
N THR A 410 -5.75 2.25 14.79
CA THR A 410 -4.38 2.59 14.37
C THR A 410 -3.53 3.00 15.59
N ARG A 411 -2.20 2.99 15.44
CA ARG A 411 -1.28 3.40 16.52
C ARG A 411 -1.60 4.81 17.02
N VAL A 412 -1.80 5.76 16.09
CA VAL A 412 -2.15 7.16 16.39
C VAL A 412 -3.50 7.27 17.10
N GLN A 413 -4.54 6.61 16.60
CA GLN A 413 -5.87 6.64 17.25
C GLN A 413 -5.83 6.05 18.66
N SER A 414 -5.11 4.93 18.85
CA SER A 414 -4.90 4.30 20.16
C SER A 414 -4.17 5.22 21.13
N GLN A 415 -3.14 5.93 20.68
CA GLN A 415 -2.40 6.90 21.48
C GLN A 415 -3.30 8.06 21.91
N ILE A 416 -4.09 8.64 20.99
CA ILE A 416 -5.01 9.75 21.32
C ILE A 416 -6.06 9.30 22.35
N LEU A 417 -6.70 8.14 22.14
CA LEU A 417 -7.69 7.64 23.08
C LEU A 417 -7.04 7.34 24.45
N THR A 418 -5.87 6.71 24.48
CA THR A 418 -5.15 6.42 25.73
C THR A 418 -4.77 7.70 26.48
N GLN A 419 -4.37 8.74 25.76
CA GLN A 419 -4.11 10.06 26.33
C GLN A 419 -5.39 10.63 26.97
N TYR A 420 -6.53 10.59 26.27
CA TYR A 420 -7.79 11.11 26.80
C TYR A 420 -8.28 10.35 28.04
N LEU A 421 -8.11 9.01 28.05
CA LEU A 421 -8.38 8.17 29.22
C LEU A 421 -7.49 8.57 30.40
N THR A 422 -6.20 8.82 30.15
CA THR A 422 -5.21 9.18 31.17
C THR A 422 -5.49 10.56 31.75
N ASP A 423 -5.71 11.58 30.91
CA ASP A 423 -6.01 12.96 31.33
C ASP A 423 -7.30 13.04 32.15
N SER A 424 -8.25 12.16 31.84
CA SER A 424 -9.51 12.05 32.54
C SER A 424 -9.45 11.19 33.81
N LYS A 425 -8.32 10.52 34.08
CA LYS A 425 -8.15 9.51 35.14
C LYS A 425 -9.22 8.42 35.07
N GLU A 426 -9.49 7.94 33.87
CA GLU A 426 -10.51 6.93 33.62
C GLU A 426 -10.12 5.58 34.24
N ASP A 427 -11.07 4.92 34.92
CA ASP A 427 -10.88 3.55 35.39
C ASP A 427 -10.93 2.58 34.20
N LYS A 428 -9.79 1.95 33.88
CA LYS A 428 -9.66 1.04 32.75
C LYS A 428 -10.59 -0.18 32.84
N LYS A 429 -10.81 -0.73 34.04
CA LYS A 429 -11.68 -1.89 34.24
C LYS A 429 -13.14 -1.52 34.02
N LEU A 430 -13.56 -0.36 34.52
CA LEU A 430 -14.90 0.17 34.28
C LEU A 430 -15.11 0.50 32.80
N PHE A 431 -14.15 1.18 32.16
CA PHE A 431 -14.21 1.50 30.73
C PHE A 431 -14.35 0.24 29.88
N LYS A 432 -13.58 -0.80 30.20
CA LYS A 432 -13.66 -2.11 29.55
C LYS A 432 -15.05 -2.75 29.70
N ALA A 433 -15.62 -2.73 30.90
CA ALA A 433 -16.97 -3.23 31.12
C ALA A 433 -18.04 -2.43 30.36
N ASP A 434 -17.86 -1.11 30.24
CA ASP A 434 -18.78 -0.26 29.47
C ASP A 434 -18.62 -0.44 27.95
N LEU A 435 -17.41 -0.78 27.48
CA LEU A 435 -17.16 -1.19 26.09
C LEU A 435 -17.91 -2.49 25.76
N GLU A 436 -17.87 -3.50 26.63
CA GLU A 436 -18.63 -4.75 26.43
C GLU A 436 -20.14 -4.48 26.36
N LYS A 437 -20.68 -3.59 27.24
CA LYS A 437 -22.09 -3.17 27.17
C LYS A 437 -22.42 -2.43 25.88
N ALA A 438 -21.50 -1.60 25.38
CA ALA A 438 -21.69 -0.87 24.13
C ALA A 438 -21.86 -1.83 22.95
N ILE A 439 -21.07 -2.90 22.88
CA ILE A 439 -21.19 -3.94 21.84
C ILE A 439 -22.57 -4.62 21.90
N MET A 440 -23.08 -4.90 23.10
CA MET A 440 -24.43 -5.49 23.26
C MET A 440 -25.57 -4.55 22.87
N SER A 441 -25.30 -3.26 22.72
CA SER A 441 -26.29 -2.24 22.36
C SER A 441 -26.34 -1.92 20.87
N ILE A 442 -25.54 -2.62 20.05
CA ILE A 442 -25.46 -2.41 18.60
C ILE A 442 -26.82 -2.62 17.95
N LYS A 443 -27.26 -1.65 17.14
CA LYS A 443 -28.51 -1.69 16.38
C LYS A 443 -28.28 -1.29 14.94
N LYS A 444 -28.92 -1.98 14.02
CA LYS A 444 -28.85 -1.64 12.60
C LYS A 444 -29.55 -0.29 12.34
N MET A 445 -28.90 0.57 11.57
CA MET A 445 -29.47 1.81 11.03
C MET A 445 -29.85 1.59 9.56
N LYS A 446 -29.45 2.49 8.66
CA LYS A 446 -29.64 2.38 7.21
C LYS A 446 -28.41 1.78 6.53
N GLY A 447 -28.62 0.95 5.51
CA GLY A 447 -27.53 0.29 4.79
C GLY A 447 -26.64 -0.53 5.75
N ASN A 448 -25.33 -0.31 5.66
CA ASN A 448 -24.28 -0.93 6.47
C ASN A 448 -23.87 -0.06 7.69
N TYR A 449 -24.68 0.95 8.03
CA TYR A 449 -24.49 1.73 9.26
C TYR A 449 -25.20 1.08 10.45
N TYR A 450 -24.55 1.18 11.61
CA TYR A 450 -25.04 0.69 12.89
C TYR A 450 -24.86 1.77 13.96
N SER A 451 -25.78 1.86 14.92
CA SER A 451 -25.63 2.69 16.11
C SER A 451 -25.36 1.84 17.34
N PHE A 452 -24.82 2.46 18.39
CA PHE A 452 -24.63 1.84 19.69
C PHE A 452 -24.60 2.92 20.78
N ASN A 453 -24.74 2.50 22.04
CA ASN A 453 -24.73 3.37 23.20
C ASN A 453 -23.53 3.07 24.09
N PHE A 454 -22.73 4.11 24.39
CA PHE A 454 -21.68 4.06 25.39
C PHE A 454 -22.01 5.06 26.50
N ARG A 455 -22.26 4.59 27.73
CA ARG A 455 -22.63 5.44 28.89
C ARG A 455 -23.74 6.48 28.59
N LYS A 456 -24.80 6.05 27.89
CA LYS A 456 -25.94 6.87 27.42
C LYS A 456 -25.64 7.83 26.25
N SER A 457 -24.40 7.88 25.77
CA SER A 457 -24.05 8.59 24.54
C SER A 457 -24.21 7.67 23.34
N GLU A 458 -25.07 8.05 22.39
CA GLU A 458 -25.24 7.33 21.13
C GLU A 458 -24.13 7.73 20.15
N SER A 459 -23.56 6.73 19.48
CA SER A 459 -22.60 6.88 18.38
C SER A 459 -22.95 5.89 17.28
N PHE A 460 -22.22 5.94 16.17
CA PHE A 460 -22.44 5.10 15.00
C PHE A 460 -21.12 4.58 14.42
N PHE A 461 -21.22 3.60 13.53
CA PHE A 461 -20.11 3.05 12.78
C PHE A 461 -20.60 2.41 11.49
N TYR A 462 -19.68 2.17 10.55
CA TYR A 462 -19.93 1.51 9.28
C TYR A 462 -19.23 0.15 9.23
N THR A 463 -19.92 -0.91 8.80
CA THR A 463 -19.30 -2.23 8.57
C THR A 463 -20.09 -3.03 7.53
N GLU A 464 -19.40 -3.58 6.56
CA GLU A 464 -19.92 -4.60 5.64
C GLU A 464 -19.98 -6.00 6.29
N ARG A 465 -19.25 -6.19 7.39
CA ARG A 465 -19.17 -7.46 8.13
C ARG A 465 -20.36 -7.67 9.05
N SER A 466 -20.72 -8.94 9.27
CA SER A 466 -21.69 -9.32 10.30
C SER A 466 -21.24 -8.82 11.68
N VAL A 467 -22.19 -8.24 12.42
CA VAL A 467 -21.96 -7.76 13.79
C VAL A 467 -22.13 -8.85 14.85
N GLU A 468 -22.56 -10.06 14.47
CA GLU A 468 -22.83 -11.17 15.40
C GLU A 468 -21.59 -11.56 16.24
N ASN A 469 -20.41 -11.52 15.64
CA ASN A 469 -19.15 -11.89 16.30
C ASN A 469 -18.33 -10.68 16.78
N LYS A 470 -18.92 -9.47 16.80
CA LYS A 470 -18.18 -8.23 17.09
C LYS A 470 -17.47 -8.27 18.44
N ASN A 471 -18.09 -8.88 19.45
CA ASN A 471 -17.48 -9.04 20.78
C ASN A 471 -16.14 -9.80 20.73
N ASP A 472 -16.10 -10.90 19.99
CA ASP A 472 -14.90 -11.74 19.89
C ASP A 472 -13.81 -11.07 19.05
N GLU A 473 -14.20 -10.30 18.04
CA GLU A 473 -13.28 -9.50 17.23
C GLU A 473 -12.62 -8.40 18.06
N ILE A 474 -13.42 -7.61 18.79
CA ILE A 474 -12.89 -6.53 19.65
C ILE A 474 -12.02 -7.07 20.77
N LYS A 475 -12.35 -8.23 21.35
CA LYS A 475 -11.52 -8.88 22.39
C LYS A 475 -10.13 -9.28 21.90
N LYS A 476 -9.93 -9.40 20.58
CA LYS A 476 -8.63 -9.68 19.97
C LYS A 476 -7.81 -8.42 19.71
N SER A 477 -8.42 -7.24 19.70
CA SER A 477 -7.73 -5.95 19.48
C SER A 477 -6.69 -5.67 20.56
N ASN A 478 -5.61 -5.00 20.17
CA ASN A 478 -4.56 -4.56 21.07
C ASN A 478 -5.09 -3.53 22.07
N PHE A 479 -5.96 -2.61 21.62
CA PHE A 479 -6.58 -1.64 22.50
C PHE A 479 -7.37 -2.31 23.64
N TYR A 480 -8.26 -3.26 23.33
CA TYR A 480 -9.03 -3.96 24.36
C TYR A 480 -8.14 -4.68 25.39
N ARG A 481 -7.06 -5.33 24.91
CA ARG A 481 -6.11 -6.04 25.78
C ARG A 481 -5.33 -5.10 26.70
N SER A 482 -5.11 -3.85 26.28
CA SER A 482 -4.41 -2.82 27.07
C SER A 482 -5.23 -2.26 28.25
N LEU A 483 -6.53 -2.57 28.30
CA LEU A 483 -7.44 -2.14 29.38
C LEU A 483 -7.45 -3.10 30.59
N ASN A 484 -6.61 -4.12 30.60
CA ASN A 484 -6.50 -5.12 31.69
C ASN A 484 -5.73 -4.61 32.91
#